data_AF-A0A9D5YQY1-F1
#
_entry.id   AF-A0A9D5YQY1-F1
#
_cell.length_a   1.000
_cell.length_b   1.000
_cell.length_c   1.000
_cell.angle_alpha   90.00
_cell.angle_beta   90.00
_cell.angle_gamma   90.00
#
_symmetry.space_group_name_H-M   'P 1'
#
loop_
_entity.id
_entity.type
_entity.pdbx_description
1 polymer ?
#
loop_
_entity_poly.entity_id
_entity_poly.type
_entity_poly.pdbx_seq_one_letter_code
_entity_poly.pdbx_strand_id
1 'polypeptide(L)'
;RRILYGYKKEQFEYQIEPYEAEIVKGIFNDYVSGKTLLAIAEYLTLNNVVYFKDKTVWTKNAVKRILENEHYMGDAEYPKIIEKDTFLDAEKVKLGKGGGNRPTDTEENKYLKQYCVCNKCGKRFTRKAKHKLRERWYCSNGCSYTEKYLDDKELKNMIYS
;
A
#
# COMPACT_ATOMS: atom_id res chain seq x y z
N ARG A 1 -16.69 2.00 -12.06
CA ARG A 1 -17.09 3.40 -12.39
C ARG A 1 -16.16 3.88 -13.51
N ARG A 2 -16.68 4.57 -14.55
CA ARG A 2 -15.86 5.08 -15.68
C ARG A 2 -15.44 6.54 -15.52
N ILE A 3 -16.19 7.33 -14.76
CA ILE A 3 -15.87 8.72 -14.42
C ILE A 3 -15.20 8.74 -13.05
N LEU A 4 -14.20 9.61 -12.87
CA LEU A 4 -13.55 9.81 -11.57
C LEU A 4 -14.58 10.21 -10.50
N TYR A 5 -14.33 9.81 -9.26
CA TYR A 5 -15.19 10.22 -8.13
C TYR A 5 -14.93 11.69 -7.83
N GLY A 6 -15.95 12.52 -7.57
CA GLY A 6 -15.80 13.98 -7.49
C GLY A 6 -16.19 14.71 -8.77
N TYR A 7 -16.47 13.97 -9.85
CA TYR A 7 -16.80 14.54 -11.15
C TYR A 7 -18.04 13.90 -11.77
N LYS A 8 -18.73 14.71 -12.56
CA LYS A 8 -19.80 14.32 -13.49
C LYS A 8 -19.43 14.76 -14.90
N LYS A 9 -20.05 14.15 -15.92
CA LYS A 9 -19.86 14.54 -17.32
C LYS A 9 -21.14 15.15 -17.85
N GLU A 10 -21.09 16.41 -18.27
CA GLU A 10 -22.22 17.15 -18.85
C GLU A 10 -21.75 17.77 -20.16
N GLN A 11 -22.55 17.67 -21.22
CA GLN A 11 -22.25 18.26 -22.54
C GLN A 11 -20.81 18.00 -23.03
N PHE A 12 -20.32 16.77 -22.83
CA PHE A 12 -18.98 16.30 -23.19
C PHE A 12 -17.80 16.80 -22.32
N GLU A 13 -18.04 17.68 -21.37
CA GLU A 13 -17.02 18.21 -20.45
C GLU A 13 -17.17 17.62 -19.05
N TYR A 14 -16.05 17.54 -18.31
CA TYR A 14 -16.08 17.14 -16.90
C TYR A 14 -16.33 18.35 -16.02
N GLN A 15 -17.30 18.21 -15.12
CA GLN A 15 -17.63 19.20 -14.12
C GLN A 15 -17.49 18.60 -12.73
N ILE A 16 -17.22 19.47 -11.75
CA ILE A 16 -17.16 19.08 -10.34
C ILE A 16 -18.56 18.66 -9.89
N GLU A 17 -18.67 17.50 -9.26
CA GLU A 17 -19.85 17.09 -8.50
C GLU A 17 -19.64 17.52 -7.04
N PRO A 18 -20.31 18.58 -6.55
CA PRO A 18 -19.95 19.23 -5.30
C PRO A 18 -19.91 18.28 -4.09
N TYR A 19 -20.89 17.39 -3.96
CA TYR A 19 -20.94 16.45 -2.83
C TYR A 19 -19.75 15.49 -2.85
N GLU A 20 -19.49 14.86 -3.99
CA GLU A 20 -18.37 13.91 -4.12
C GLU A 20 -17.02 14.62 -3.99
N ALA A 21 -16.90 15.87 -4.44
CA ALA A 21 -15.69 16.67 -4.32
C ALA A 21 -15.34 16.98 -2.86
N GLU A 22 -16.32 17.25 -2.00
CA GLU A 22 -16.10 17.40 -0.56
C GLU A 22 -15.62 16.09 0.09
N ILE A 23 -16.14 14.94 -0.36
CA ILE A 23 -15.64 13.63 0.09
C ILE A 23 -14.18 13.43 -0.37
N VAL A 24 -13.82 13.81 -1.59
CA VAL A 24 -12.42 13.74 -2.07
C VAL A 24 -11.51 14.60 -1.18
N LYS A 25 -11.88 15.85 -0.89
CA LYS A 25 -11.14 16.72 0.04
C LYS A 25 -10.99 16.08 1.42
N GLY A 26 -12.09 15.51 1.95
CA GLY A 26 -12.09 14.77 3.20
C GLY A 26 -11.10 13.59 3.21
N ILE A 27 -11.06 12.81 2.13
CA ILE A 27 -10.11 11.68 1.96
C ILE A 27 -8.66 12.17 2.01
N PHE A 28 -8.33 13.25 1.29
CA PHE A 28 -6.98 13.81 1.31
C PHE A 28 -6.59 14.30 2.71
N ASN A 29 -7.46 15.06 3.37
CA ASN A 29 -7.23 15.57 4.73
C ASN A 29 -7.05 14.43 5.76
N ASP A 30 -7.92 13.42 5.70
CA ASP A 30 -7.84 12.25 6.56
C ASP A 30 -6.54 11.46 6.34
N TYR A 31 -6.10 11.34 5.08
CA TYR A 31 -4.87 10.62 4.78
C TYR A 31 -3.62 11.38 5.23
N VAL A 32 -3.57 12.69 4.98
CA VAL A 32 -2.48 13.59 5.40
C VAL A 32 -2.37 13.66 6.92
N SER A 33 -3.49 13.66 7.64
CA SER A 33 -3.52 13.59 9.12
C SER A 33 -3.12 12.22 9.69
N GLY A 34 -2.79 11.25 8.83
CA GLY A 34 -2.17 10.00 9.24
C GLY A 34 -3.08 8.78 9.18
N LYS A 35 -4.38 8.91 8.91
CA LYS A 35 -5.28 7.74 8.81
C LYS A 35 -4.80 6.78 7.72
N THR A 36 -5.10 5.50 7.92
CA THR A 36 -4.76 4.45 6.94
C THR A 36 -5.82 4.39 5.85
N LEU A 37 -5.45 3.89 4.66
CA LEU A 37 -6.39 3.68 3.55
C LEU A 37 -7.58 2.81 3.95
N LEU A 38 -7.35 1.83 4.84
CA LEU A 38 -8.39 0.95 5.36
C LEU A 38 -9.33 1.72 6.30
N ALA A 39 -8.79 2.47 7.25
CA ALA A 39 -9.60 3.25 8.19
C ALA A 39 -10.49 4.28 7.47
N ILE A 40 -9.97 4.94 6.43
CA ILE A 40 -10.76 5.87 5.62
C ILE A 40 -11.89 5.13 4.88
N ALA A 41 -11.59 3.98 4.27
CA ALA A 41 -12.60 3.18 3.57
C ALA A 41 -13.69 2.66 4.52
N GLU A 42 -13.32 2.20 5.71
CA GLU A 42 -14.27 1.77 6.74
C GLU A 42 -15.15 2.92 7.19
N TYR A 43 -14.57 4.08 7.47
CA TYR A 43 -15.32 5.29 7.85
C TYR A 43 -16.35 5.67 6.78
N LEU A 44 -15.96 5.74 5.50
CA LEU A 44 -16.88 6.09 4.41
C LEU A 44 -17.99 5.05 4.24
N THR A 45 -17.67 3.77 4.43
CA THR A 45 -18.66 2.68 4.37
C THR A 45 -19.65 2.76 5.53
N LEU A 46 -19.17 2.98 6.76
CA LEU A 46 -20.01 3.09 7.96
C LEU A 46 -20.95 4.29 7.90
N ASN A 47 -20.51 5.39 7.28
CA ASN A 47 -21.33 6.59 7.06
C ASN A 47 -22.23 6.48 5.82
N ASN A 48 -22.32 5.31 5.19
CA ASN A 48 -23.12 5.06 3.99
C ASN A 48 -22.85 6.05 2.84
N VAL A 49 -21.60 6.51 2.70
CA VAL A 49 -21.21 7.41 1.62
C VAL A 49 -21.32 6.67 0.29
N VAL A 50 -22.13 7.20 -0.61
CA VAL A 50 -22.36 6.61 -1.93
C VAL A 50 -21.10 6.72 -2.79
N TYR A 51 -20.56 5.58 -3.21
CA TYR A 51 -19.41 5.51 -4.12
C TYR A 51 -19.85 5.52 -5.60
N PHE A 52 -20.91 4.79 -5.95
CA PHE A 52 -21.46 4.77 -7.31
C PHE A 52 -22.87 4.18 -7.34
N LYS A 53 -23.85 4.94 -7.85
CA LYS A 53 -25.28 4.57 -7.82
C LYS A 53 -25.70 4.24 -6.38
N ASP A 54 -26.07 2.99 -6.09
CA ASP A 54 -26.49 2.58 -4.74
C ASP A 54 -25.39 1.82 -3.97
N LYS A 55 -24.15 1.83 -4.48
CA LYS A 55 -23.02 1.14 -3.82
C LYS A 55 -22.36 2.06 -2.80
N THR A 56 -22.49 1.72 -1.52
CA THR A 56 -21.90 2.45 -0.38
C THR A 56 -20.65 1.77 0.19
N VAL A 57 -20.22 0.64 -0.39
CA VAL A 57 -19.04 -0.10 0.08
C VAL A 57 -17.76 0.52 -0.49
N TRP A 58 -16.93 1.08 0.39
CA TRP A 58 -15.61 1.61 0.06
C TRP A 58 -14.53 0.57 0.37
N THR A 59 -13.57 0.46 -0.54
CA THR A 59 -12.40 -0.43 -0.35
C THR A 59 -11.13 0.41 -0.22
N LYS A 60 -10.11 -0.12 0.46
CA LYS A 60 -8.78 0.52 0.53
C LYS A 60 -8.22 0.91 -0.85
N ASN A 61 -8.54 0.11 -1.88
CA ASN A 61 -8.09 0.35 -3.25
C ASN A 61 -8.85 1.50 -3.93
N ALA A 62 -10.12 1.73 -3.56
CA ALA A 62 -10.88 2.89 -4.03
C ALA A 62 -10.27 4.18 -3.47
N VAL A 63 -10.01 4.22 -2.16
CA VAL A 63 -9.34 5.36 -1.51
C VAL A 63 -7.94 5.58 -2.09
N LYS A 64 -7.17 4.50 -2.29
CA LYS A 64 -5.84 4.57 -2.91
C LYS A 64 -5.89 5.22 -4.29
N ARG A 65 -6.84 4.81 -5.15
CA ARG A 65 -6.99 5.37 -6.50
C ARG A 65 -7.30 6.86 -6.48
N ILE A 66 -8.04 7.35 -5.49
CA ILE A 66 -8.32 8.78 -5.34
C ILE A 66 -7.04 9.54 -4.99
N LEU A 67 -6.30 9.07 -3.99
CA LEU A 67 -5.07 9.71 -3.53
C LEU A 67 -3.93 9.69 -4.56
N GLU A 68 -3.94 8.79 -5.54
CA GLU A 68 -2.89 8.64 -6.55
C GLU A 68 -3.24 9.32 -7.89
N ASN A 69 -4.45 9.87 -8.04
CA ASN A 69 -4.86 10.42 -9.32
C ASN A 69 -4.58 11.93 -9.39
N GLU A 70 -3.64 12.31 -10.25
CA GLU A 70 -3.20 13.69 -10.44
C GLU A 70 -4.28 14.62 -11.03
N HIS A 71 -5.32 14.09 -11.70
CA HIS A 71 -6.44 14.88 -12.23
C HIS A 71 -7.19 15.66 -11.14
N TYR A 72 -7.04 15.29 -9.85
CA TYR A 72 -7.61 16.06 -8.76
C TYR A 72 -6.94 17.43 -8.55
N MET A 73 -5.70 17.62 -9.01
CA MET A 73 -5.02 18.93 -9.05
C MET A 73 -5.49 19.82 -10.21
N GLY A 74 -6.33 19.29 -11.08
CA GLY A 74 -6.83 19.94 -12.28
C GLY A 74 -5.87 19.84 -13.46
N ASP A 75 -6.44 19.74 -14.66
CA ASP A 75 -5.71 19.77 -15.94
C ASP A 75 -6.60 20.33 -17.07
N ALA A 76 -6.28 20.02 -18.33
CA ALA A 76 -7.04 20.49 -19.49
C ALA A 76 -8.47 19.91 -19.58
N GLU A 77 -8.74 18.77 -18.94
CA GLU A 77 -10.02 18.05 -19.02
C GLU A 77 -10.79 18.08 -17.69
N TYR A 78 -10.09 18.07 -16.56
CA TYR A 78 -10.66 18.01 -15.22
C TYR A 78 -10.46 19.34 -14.47
N PRO A 79 -11.54 19.97 -13.97
CA PRO A 79 -11.42 21.12 -13.07
C PRO A 79 -10.75 20.72 -11.75
N LYS A 80 -9.97 21.62 -11.15
CA LYS A 80 -9.26 21.35 -9.88
C LYS A 80 -10.21 21.12 -8.70
N ILE A 81 -9.99 20.06 -7.91
CA ILE A 81 -10.66 19.78 -6.63
C ILE A 81 -9.71 19.94 -5.43
N ILE A 82 -8.44 19.60 -5.60
CA ILE A 82 -7.40 19.55 -4.56
C ILE A 82 -6.29 20.52 -4.90
N GLU A 83 -5.81 21.27 -3.91
CA GLU A 83 -4.63 22.11 -4.08
C GLU A 83 -3.37 21.28 -4.22
N LYS A 84 -2.44 21.74 -5.06
CA LYS A 84 -1.19 21.04 -5.35
C LYS A 84 -0.41 20.69 -4.08
N ASP A 85 -0.38 21.59 -3.11
CA ASP A 85 0.32 21.38 -1.84
C ASP A 85 -0.26 20.22 -1.04
N THR A 86 -1.59 20.10 -0.98
CA THR A 86 -2.28 18.98 -0.30
C THR A 86 -2.00 17.65 -1.00
N PHE A 87 -1.94 17.65 -2.33
CA PHE A 87 -1.57 16.44 -3.08
C PHE A 87 -0.12 16.03 -2.78
N LEU A 88 0.82 16.98 -2.81
CA LEU A 88 2.23 16.73 -2.47
C LEU A 88 2.41 16.24 -1.03
N ASP A 89 1.63 16.75 -0.08
CA ASP A 89 1.65 16.26 1.30
C ASP A 89 1.15 14.83 1.41
N ALA A 90 0.11 14.46 0.64
CA ALA A 90 -0.33 13.06 0.55
C ALA A 90 0.77 12.16 -0.06
N GLU A 91 1.51 12.63 -1.06
CA GLU A 91 2.66 11.91 -1.62
C GLU A 91 3.79 11.72 -0.59
N LYS A 92 4.12 12.76 0.19
CA LYS A 92 5.11 12.66 1.28
C LYS A 92 4.69 11.62 2.32
N VAL A 93 3.42 11.64 2.73
CA VAL A 93 2.85 10.65 3.66
C VAL A 93 2.94 9.24 3.07
N LYS A 94 2.65 9.07 1.77
CA LYS A 94 2.79 7.79 1.07
C LYS A 94 4.23 7.29 1.05
N LEU A 95 5.20 8.16 0.76
CA LEU A 95 6.64 7.82 0.78
C LEU A 95 7.10 7.42 2.18
N GLY A 96 6.68 8.18 3.21
CA GLY A 96 6.96 7.86 4.62
C GLY A 96 6.32 6.54 5.07
N LYS A 97 5.14 6.17 4.53
CA LYS A 97 4.46 4.90 4.83
C LYS A 97 5.01 3.71 4.01
N GLY A 98 5.48 3.95 2.77
CA GLY A 98 6.04 2.93 1.86
C GLY A 98 7.43 2.44 2.28
N GLY A 99 8.18 3.33 2.93
CA GLY A 99 9.40 3.03 3.67
C GLY A 99 9.15 2.93 5.17
N GLY A 100 8.03 2.35 5.60
CA GLY A 100 7.79 2.12 7.02
C GLY A 100 9.05 1.54 7.67
N ASN A 101 9.28 1.86 8.95
CA ASN A 101 10.27 1.23 9.83
C ASN A 101 10.04 -0.29 9.90
N ARG A 102 10.16 -1.00 8.77
CA ARG A 102 10.59 -2.37 8.73
C ARG A 102 11.96 -2.27 9.38
N PRO A 103 12.18 -2.95 10.51
CA PRO A 103 13.53 -3.09 11.03
C PRO A 103 14.41 -3.44 9.84
N THR A 104 15.34 -2.56 9.51
CA THR A 104 16.32 -2.88 8.47
C THR A 104 16.95 -4.18 8.88
N ASP A 105 17.11 -5.11 7.94
CA ASP A 105 17.82 -6.34 8.25
C ASP A 105 19.15 -5.97 8.91
N THR A 106 19.50 -6.65 10.01
CA THR A 106 20.85 -6.57 10.57
C THR A 106 21.87 -6.88 9.48
N GLU A 107 23.10 -6.36 9.60
CA GLU A 107 24.16 -6.66 8.62
C GLU A 107 24.35 -8.17 8.42
N GLU A 108 24.21 -8.96 9.50
CA GLU A 108 24.20 -10.41 9.44
C GLU A 108 23.07 -10.96 8.55
N ASN A 109 21.83 -10.48 8.72
CA ASN A 109 20.71 -10.93 7.90
C ASN A 109 20.85 -10.50 6.43
N LYS A 110 21.50 -9.36 6.16
CA LYS A 110 21.86 -8.96 4.79
C LYS A 110 22.87 -9.94 4.18
N TYR A 111 23.93 -10.27 4.93
CA TYR A 111 24.93 -11.26 4.53
C TYR A 111 24.26 -12.62 4.22
N LEU A 112 23.43 -13.13 5.13
CA LEU A 112 22.72 -14.40 4.94
C LEU A 112 21.83 -14.37 3.69
N LYS A 113 21.08 -13.29 3.43
CA LYS A 113 20.26 -13.15 2.21
C LYS A 113 21.10 -13.16 0.92
N GLN A 114 22.32 -12.64 0.99
CA GLN A 114 23.20 -12.53 -0.17
C GLN A 114 23.86 -13.87 -0.51
N TYR A 115 24.28 -14.64 0.50
CA TYR A 115 25.13 -15.81 0.31
C TYR A 115 24.43 -17.17 0.55
N CYS A 116 23.29 -17.22 1.23
CA CYS A 116 22.58 -18.48 1.46
C CYS A 116 21.73 -18.90 0.26
N VAL A 117 22.11 -19.99 -0.38
CA VAL A 117 21.38 -20.61 -1.50
C VAL A 117 20.90 -22.02 -1.17
N CYS A 118 19.82 -22.42 -1.81
CA CYS A 118 19.28 -23.76 -1.68
C CYS A 118 20.10 -24.75 -2.51
N ASN A 119 20.66 -25.77 -1.87
CA ASN A 119 21.44 -26.82 -2.55
C ASN A 119 20.61 -27.59 -3.62
N LYS A 120 19.28 -27.61 -3.49
CA LYS A 120 18.41 -28.30 -4.46
C LYS A 120 18.15 -27.50 -5.74
N CYS A 121 17.95 -26.18 -5.62
CA CYS A 121 17.49 -25.35 -6.75
C CYS A 121 18.38 -24.15 -7.08
N GLY A 122 19.45 -23.93 -6.32
CA GLY A 122 20.35 -22.80 -6.46
C GLY A 122 19.76 -21.43 -6.09
N LYS A 123 18.44 -21.33 -5.86
CA LYS A 123 17.81 -20.05 -5.50
C LYS A 123 18.12 -19.66 -4.06
N ARG A 124 18.12 -18.35 -3.81
CA ARG A 124 18.38 -17.76 -2.49
C ARG A 124 17.34 -18.16 -1.46
N PHE A 125 17.77 -18.24 -0.20
CA PHE A 125 16.87 -18.26 0.94
C PHE A 125 16.33 -16.85 1.23
N THR A 126 15.08 -16.79 1.70
CA THR A 126 14.40 -15.56 2.09
C THR A 126 13.96 -15.66 3.56
N ARG A 127 14.10 -14.55 4.28
CA ARG A 127 13.67 -14.41 5.68
C ARG A 127 12.30 -13.75 5.80
N LYS A 128 11.41 -14.33 6.60
CA LYS A 128 10.21 -13.66 7.13
C LYS A 128 10.46 -13.32 8.59
N ALA A 129 10.53 -12.02 8.91
CA ALA A 129 10.81 -11.53 10.27
C ALA A 129 9.73 -11.91 11.29
N LYS A 130 8.47 -12.05 10.85
CA LYS A 130 7.36 -12.53 11.68
C LYS A 130 6.62 -13.64 10.93
N HIS A 131 6.87 -14.89 11.29
CA HIS A 131 6.14 -16.06 10.81
C HIS A 131 5.50 -16.80 11.98
N LYS A 132 4.19 -16.59 12.18
CA LYS A 132 3.48 -16.94 13.41
C LYS A 132 4.09 -16.17 14.60
N LEU A 133 4.94 -16.82 15.41
CA LEU A 133 5.52 -16.25 16.63
C LEU A 133 7.00 -15.90 16.52
N ARG A 134 7.71 -16.38 15.49
CA ARG A 134 9.16 -16.14 15.32
C ARG A 134 9.56 -16.03 13.86
N GLU A 135 10.79 -15.63 13.59
CA GLU A 135 11.34 -15.51 12.25
C GLU A 135 11.61 -16.87 11.59
N ARG A 136 11.48 -16.92 10.27
CA ARG A 136 11.74 -18.13 9.49
C ARG A 136 12.52 -17.83 8.22
N TRP A 137 13.49 -18.68 7.91
CA TRP A 137 14.13 -18.79 6.61
C TRP A 137 13.53 -19.91 5.77
N TYR A 138 13.37 -19.65 4.48
CA TYR A 138 12.85 -20.63 3.54
C TYR A 138 13.40 -20.38 2.14
N CYS A 139 13.49 -21.45 1.34
CA CYS A 139 13.89 -21.35 -0.05
C CYS A 139 12.86 -20.52 -0.83
N SER A 140 13.31 -19.50 -1.58
CA SER A 140 12.43 -18.67 -2.41
C SER A 140 11.65 -19.46 -3.48
N ASN A 141 12.19 -20.60 -3.93
CA ASN A 141 11.51 -21.53 -4.83
C ASN A 141 10.48 -22.46 -4.14
N GLY A 142 10.28 -22.35 -2.83
CA GLY A 142 9.38 -23.23 -2.09
C GLY A 142 9.84 -24.69 -2.01
N CYS A 143 11.13 -24.97 -2.22
CA CYS A 143 11.66 -26.33 -2.09
C CYS A 143 11.43 -26.85 -0.67
N SER A 144 10.84 -28.04 -0.56
CA SER A 144 10.53 -28.75 0.68
C SER A 144 11.76 -29.28 1.44
N TYR A 145 12.98 -28.91 1.03
CA TYR A 145 14.23 -29.47 1.56
C TYR A 145 14.44 -29.21 3.07
N THR A 146 13.74 -28.24 3.65
CA THR A 146 13.84 -27.94 5.07
C THR A 146 12.61 -28.48 5.79
N GLU A 147 12.57 -29.80 6.02
CA GLU A 147 11.63 -30.41 6.97
C GLU A 147 11.84 -29.81 8.37
N LYS A 148 13.08 -29.39 8.67
CA LYS A 148 13.42 -28.57 9.83
C LYS A 148 13.05 -27.11 9.63
N TYR A 149 12.52 -26.51 10.69
CA TYR A 149 12.30 -25.07 10.77
C TYR A 149 13.66 -24.37 10.85
N LEU A 150 13.96 -23.51 9.87
CA LEU A 150 15.17 -22.68 9.89
C LEU A 150 14.85 -21.32 10.49
N ASP A 151 15.43 -21.02 11.66
CA ASP A 151 15.49 -19.68 12.23
C ASP A 151 16.87 -19.05 11.99
N ASP A 152 17.11 -17.86 12.54
CA ASP A 152 18.38 -17.16 12.39
C ASP A 152 19.56 -17.97 12.96
N LYS A 153 19.35 -18.73 14.04
CA LYS A 153 20.40 -19.52 14.70
C LYS A 153 20.75 -20.76 13.90
N GLU A 154 19.75 -21.53 13.47
CA GLU A 154 19.93 -22.74 12.69
C GLU A 154 20.62 -22.43 11.35
N LEU A 155 20.20 -21.37 10.66
CA LEU A 155 20.83 -20.99 9.40
C LEU A 155 22.29 -20.55 9.60
N LYS A 156 22.61 -19.84 10.68
CA LYS A 156 23.99 -19.47 11.03
C LYS A 156 24.85 -20.70 11.30
N ASN A 157 24.35 -21.64 12.11
CA ASN A 157 25.09 -22.86 12.43
C ASN A 157 25.46 -23.67 11.19
N MET A 158 24.60 -23.70 10.16
CA MET A 158 24.86 -24.41 8.90
C MET A 158 25.93 -23.76 8.01
N ILE A 159 26.27 -22.49 8.23
CA ILE A 159 27.28 -21.76 7.45
C ILE A 159 28.64 -21.79 8.14
N TYR A 160 28.65 -21.76 9.47
CA TYR A 160 29.87 -21.72 10.29
C TYR A 160 30.33 -23.12 10.77
N SER A 161 29.66 -24.20 10.34
CA SER A 161 30.08 -25.60 10.53
C SER A 161 30.86 -26.11 9.33
#